data_AF-A0AAV2QD85-F1
#
_entry.id   AF-A0AAV2QD85-F1
#
_cell.length_a   1.000
_cell.length_b   1.000
_cell.length_c   1.000
_cell.angle_alpha   90.00
_cell.angle_beta   90.00
_cell.angle_gamma   90.00
#
_symmetry.space_group_name_H-M   'P 1'
#
loop_
_entity.id
_entity.type
_entity.pdbx_description
1 polymer ?
#
loop_
_entity_poly.entity_id
_entity_poly.type
_entity_poly.pdbx_seq_one_letter_code
_entity_poly.pdbx_strand_id
1 'polypeptide(L)'
;YDCISWAQQDAFSAQLEELRHLELELGHLPQKWSMHWDRLDLPPPELLMRQVSMTTQMVRHHGRSVHKRSTIEILVRGKTSGSSGVAGETPQGVYSHPHRFEKYNYTTPSYCDHCSSVLWGPLKTGMRCMDCGYNCHEKCIESVPKNCTRFKSVRESGVSLQTSTKPTSIETTSVGSG
;
A
#
# COMPACT_ATOMS: atom_id res chain seq x y z
N TYR A 1 -12.07 39.90 1.66
CA TYR A 1 -11.35 40.62 2.72
C TYR A 1 -9.84 40.46 2.53
N ASP A 2 -9.38 40.70 1.30
CA ASP A 2 -8.58 41.85 0.88
C ASP A 2 -7.76 42.59 1.96
N CYS A 3 -6.53 42.92 1.55
CA CYS A 3 -5.57 43.82 2.20
C CYS A 3 -4.53 43.17 3.15
N ILE A 4 -3.63 42.39 2.56
CA ILE A 4 -2.22 42.39 3.00
C ILE A 4 -1.35 42.69 1.78
N SER A 5 -1.38 43.96 1.34
CA SER A 5 -0.43 44.52 0.37
C SER A 5 0.75 45.21 1.06
N TRP A 6 0.99 44.93 2.35
CA TRP A 6 2.24 45.30 2.98
C TRP A 6 3.23 44.16 2.70
N ALA A 7 3.86 44.20 1.53
CA ALA A 7 5.14 43.53 1.38
C ALA A 7 6.05 44.14 2.45
N GLN A 8 6.25 43.40 3.54
CA GLN A 8 7.14 43.79 4.61
C GLN A 8 8.50 44.03 3.96
N GLN A 9 9.01 45.27 3.99
CA GLN A 9 10.30 45.61 3.40
C GLN A 9 11.31 44.61 3.95
N ASP A 10 11.88 43.78 3.08
CA ASP A 10 12.81 42.75 3.52
C ASP A 10 14.06 43.42 4.11
N ALA A 11 14.76 42.69 4.98
CA ALA A 11 15.92 43.23 5.70
C ALA A 11 16.98 43.80 4.74
N PHE A 12 17.09 43.25 3.53
CA PHE A 12 18.02 43.71 2.51
C PHE A 12 17.62 45.06 1.93
N SER A 13 16.33 45.25 1.66
CA SER A 13 15.76 46.50 1.16
C SER A 13 15.96 47.65 2.15
N ALA A 14 15.80 47.37 3.45
CA ALA A 14 16.06 48.35 4.51
C ALA A 14 17.56 48.74 4.58
N GLN A 15 18.46 47.76 4.46
CA GLN A 15 19.90 48.01 4.48
C GLN A 15 20.38 48.80 3.26
N LEU A 16 19.82 48.54 2.08
CA LEU A 16 20.16 49.29 0.86
C LEU A 16 19.69 50.74 0.93
N GLU A 17 18.53 50.98 1.54
CA GLU A 17 18.00 52.32 1.77
C GLU A 17 18.85 53.11 2.77
N GLU A 18 19.33 52.45 3.82
CA GLU A 18 20.27 53.04 4.78
C GLU A 18 21.62 53.39 4.13
N LEU A 19 22.16 52.50 3.28
CA LEU A 19 23.38 52.79 2.50
C LEU A 19 23.19 54.00 1.57
N ARG A 20 22.04 54.07 0.88
CA ARG A 20 21.67 55.23 0.05
C ARG A 20 21.67 56.52 0.86
N HIS A 21 21.08 56.51 2.05
CA HIS A 21 21.04 57.68 2.94
C HIS A 21 22.44 58.11 3.38
N LEU A 22 23.30 57.18 3.78
CA LEU A 22 24.68 57.49 4.19
C LEU A 22 25.53 58.03 3.03
N GLU A 23 25.37 57.49 1.82
CA GLU A 23 26.04 57.98 0.61
C GLU A 23 25.61 59.43 0.26
N LEU A 24 24.33 59.76 0.48
CA LEU A 24 23.81 61.12 0.31
C LEU A 24 24.41 62.10 1.32
N GLU A 25 24.52 61.70 2.60
CA GLU A 25 25.15 62.52 3.64
C GLU A 25 26.63 62.80 3.35
N LEU A 26 27.32 61.87 2.69
CA LEU A 26 28.70 62.02 2.22
C LEU A 26 28.82 62.80 0.89
N GLY A 27 27.70 63.19 0.27
CA GLY A 27 27.69 63.95 -0.99
C GLY A 27 27.98 63.11 -2.25
N HIS A 28 27.90 61.78 -2.16
CA HIS A 28 28.18 60.87 -3.28
C HIS A 28 26.95 60.73 -4.19
N LEU A 29 26.85 61.63 -5.19
CA LEU A 29 25.86 61.60 -6.26
C LEU A 29 26.54 61.40 -7.64
N PRO A 30 25.94 60.67 -8.60
CA PRO A 30 24.69 59.91 -8.53
C PRO A 30 24.91 58.44 -8.15
N GLN A 31 23.93 57.87 -7.43
CA GLN A 31 23.93 56.46 -7.03
C GLN A 31 23.54 55.55 -8.19
N LYS A 32 24.49 55.33 -9.11
CA LYS A 32 24.30 54.50 -10.32
C LYS A 32 23.72 53.11 -10.00
N TRP A 33 24.05 52.55 -8.84
CA TRP A 33 23.55 51.26 -8.41
C TRP A 33 22.01 51.26 -8.20
N SER A 34 21.43 52.35 -7.69
CA SER A 34 19.97 52.46 -7.48
C SER A 34 19.22 52.42 -8.81
N MET A 35 19.75 53.09 -9.84
CA MET A 35 19.20 53.01 -11.20
C MET A 35 19.24 51.60 -11.80
N HIS A 36 20.22 50.79 -11.41
CA HIS A 36 20.29 49.39 -11.83
C HIS A 36 19.37 48.50 -10.99
N TRP A 37 19.28 48.76 -9.69
CA TRP A 37 18.39 48.08 -8.75
C TRP A 37 16.92 48.23 -9.13
N ASP A 38 16.48 49.44 -9.48
CA ASP A 38 15.10 49.74 -9.89
C ASP A 38 14.70 49.08 -11.23
N ARG A 39 15.68 48.57 -11.99
CA ARG A 39 15.46 47.83 -13.24
C ARG A 39 15.58 46.32 -13.09
N LEU A 40 15.85 45.82 -11.88
CA LEU A 40 15.89 44.38 -11.64
C LEU A 40 14.47 43.85 -11.55
N ASP A 41 14.08 43.07 -12.55
CA ASP A 41 12.85 42.30 -12.50
C ASP A 41 13.08 41.00 -11.73
N LEU A 42 12.18 40.71 -10.77
CA LEU A 42 12.16 39.41 -10.12
C LEU A 42 11.84 38.34 -11.18
N PRO A 43 12.61 37.23 -11.25
CA PRO A 43 12.28 36.16 -12.17
C PRO A 43 10.88 35.60 -11.84
N PRO A 44 10.11 35.16 -12.87
CA PRO A 44 8.79 34.60 -12.66
C PRO A 44 8.77 33.56 -11.53
N PRO A 45 7.73 33.55 -10.66
CA PRO A 45 7.68 32.66 -9.48
C PRO A 45 7.92 31.18 -9.79
N GLU A 46 7.57 30.75 -11.00
CA GLU A 46 7.78 29.39 -11.51
C GLU A 46 9.26 28.98 -11.55
N LEU A 47 10.18 29.93 -11.80
CA LEU A 47 11.62 29.70 -11.82
C LEU A 47 12.24 29.71 -10.41
N LEU A 48 11.56 30.31 -9.43
CA LEU A 48 11.99 30.38 -8.03
C LEU A 48 11.55 29.15 -7.22
N MET A 49 10.65 28.31 -7.76
CA MET A 49 10.28 27.04 -7.15
C MET A 49 11.46 26.07 -7.24
N ARG A 50 12.31 26.09 -6.20
CA ARG A 50 13.39 25.12 -6.05
C ARG A 50 12.83 23.71 -6.16
N GLN A 51 13.17 23.02 -7.25
CA GLN A 51 12.80 21.63 -7.44
C GLN A 51 13.44 20.80 -6.32
N VAL A 52 12.59 20.22 -5.49
CA VAL A 52 13.02 19.37 -4.38
C VAL A 52 13.66 18.12 -5.00
N SER A 53 14.88 17.77 -4.58
CA SER A 53 15.58 16.60 -5.11
C SER A 53 14.72 15.33 -5.02
N MET A 54 14.86 14.41 -5.97
CA MET A 54 14.14 13.13 -5.96
C MET A 54 14.31 12.39 -4.63
N THR A 55 15.52 12.40 -4.07
CA THR A 55 15.82 11.83 -2.76
C THR A 55 15.00 12.48 -1.65
N THR A 56 14.92 13.82 -1.62
CA THR A 56 14.13 14.54 -0.62
C THR A 56 12.62 14.30 -0.79
N GLN A 57 12.13 14.18 -2.03
CA GLN A 57 10.73 13.84 -2.29
C GLN A 57 10.41 12.42 -1.78
N MET A 58 11.28 11.46 -2.06
CA MET A 58 11.15 10.07 -1.61
C MET A 58 11.13 9.97 -0.08
N VAL A 59 12.04 10.66 0.62
CA VAL A 59 12.09 10.68 2.10
C VAL A 59 10.80 11.29 2.68
N ARG A 60 10.35 12.42 2.13
CA ARG A 60 9.09 13.06 2.56
C ARG A 60 7.89 12.14 2.33
N HIS A 61 7.84 11.47 1.19
CA HIS A 61 6.77 10.52 0.87
C HIS A 61 6.78 9.31 1.83
N HIS A 62 7.96 8.72 2.08
CA HIS A 62 8.12 7.65 3.04
C HIS A 62 7.67 8.07 4.45
N GLY A 63 8.11 9.24 4.91
CA GLY A 63 7.69 9.79 6.21
C GLY A 63 6.16 9.97 6.30
N ARG A 64 5.51 10.52 5.25
CA ARG A 64 4.05 10.65 5.19
C ARG A 64 3.35 9.29 5.18
N SER A 65 3.88 8.30 4.47
CA SER A 65 3.32 6.95 4.42
C SER A 65 3.42 6.23 5.77
N VAL A 66 4.59 6.29 6.42
CA VAL A 66 4.81 5.73 7.77
C VAL A 66 3.91 6.41 8.79
N HIS A 67 3.82 7.75 8.76
CA HIS A 67 2.91 8.48 9.64
C HIS A 67 1.46 8.07 9.40
N LYS A 68 1.00 8.02 8.14
CA LYS A 68 -0.36 7.57 7.79
C LYS A 68 -0.64 6.16 8.31
N ARG A 69 0.31 5.23 8.16
CA ARG A 69 0.19 3.86 8.66
C ARG A 69 0.07 3.84 10.19
N SER A 70 0.91 4.60 10.88
CA SER A 70 0.89 4.74 12.34
C SER A 70 -0.41 5.39 12.85
N THR A 71 -0.90 6.45 12.19
CA THR A 71 -2.19 7.09 12.50
C THR A 71 -3.34 6.09 12.34
N ILE A 72 -3.37 5.32 11.25
CA ILE A 72 -4.40 4.28 11.04
C ILE A 72 -4.35 3.24 12.15
N GLU A 73 -3.17 2.80 12.58
CA GLU A 73 -3.02 1.83 13.68
C GLU A 73 -3.57 2.38 15.01
N ILE A 74 -3.31 3.64 15.33
CA ILE A 74 -3.83 4.31 16.55
C ILE A 74 -5.36 4.42 16.48
N LEU A 75 -5.90 4.86 15.34
CA LEU A 75 -7.35 4.97 15.14
C LEU A 75 -8.03 3.60 15.19
N VAL A 76 -7.38 2.57 14.65
CA VAL A 76 -7.85 1.18 14.72
C VAL A 76 -7.80 0.65 16.15
N ARG A 77 -6.80 1.03 16.95
CA ARG A 77 -6.74 0.70 18.37
C ARG A 77 -7.88 1.37 19.13
N GLY A 78 -8.07 2.68 18.95
CA GLY A 78 -9.07 3.47 19.67
C GLY A 78 -10.52 3.01 19.41
N LYS A 79 -10.84 2.62 18.17
CA LYS A 79 -12.19 2.10 17.84
C LYS A 79 -12.47 0.71 18.43
N THR A 80 -11.44 -0.07 18.75
CA THR A 80 -11.58 -1.41 19.36
C THR A 80 -11.65 -1.39 20.88
N SER A 81 -11.25 -0.28 21.53
CA SER A 81 -11.28 -0.12 22.99
C SER A 81 -12.62 0.40 23.54
N GLY A 82 -13.59 0.75 22.68
CA GLY A 82 -14.87 1.35 23.09
C GLY A 82 -16.05 0.38 23.26
N SER A 83 -15.87 -0.94 23.13
CA SER A 83 -16.96 -1.91 23.30
C SER A 83 -16.67 -2.85 24.46
N SER A 84 -16.81 -2.32 25.67
CA SER A 84 -16.77 -3.08 26.92
C SER A 84 -18.00 -3.97 27.03
N GLY A 85 -17.79 -5.28 27.07
CA GLY A 85 -18.81 -6.25 27.46
C GLY A 85 -18.43 -7.69 27.15
N VAL A 86 -17.87 -8.35 28.16
CA VAL A 86 -17.62 -9.81 28.30
C VAL A 86 -16.16 -10.25 28.13
N ALA A 87 -15.71 -10.85 29.24
CA ALA A 87 -14.38 -11.31 29.58
C ALA A 87 -13.97 -12.60 28.84
N GLY A 88 -12.66 -12.82 28.75
CA GLY A 88 -12.08 -14.15 28.55
C GLY A 88 -11.09 -14.25 27.39
N GLU A 89 -9.81 -14.10 27.73
CA GLU A 89 -8.65 -14.83 27.18
C GLU A 89 -8.26 -14.71 25.69
N THR A 90 -6.96 -14.43 25.50
CA THR A 90 -6.09 -14.48 24.30
C THR A 90 -5.95 -13.24 23.40
N PRO A 91 -4.71 -12.74 23.17
CA PRO A 91 -4.42 -11.64 22.27
C PRO A 91 -4.09 -12.16 20.86
N GLN A 92 -5.10 -12.36 20.01
CA GLN A 92 -4.87 -12.60 18.58
C GLN A 92 -5.81 -11.73 17.74
N GLY A 93 -5.16 -10.96 16.85
CA GLY A 93 -5.75 -9.79 16.23
C GLY A 93 -6.59 -10.04 14.98
N VAL A 94 -6.93 -8.90 14.38
CA VAL A 94 -7.34 -8.71 12.99
C VAL A 94 -8.65 -9.40 12.61
N TYR A 95 -9.77 -8.68 12.74
CA TYR A 95 -11.03 -8.88 12.02
C TYR A 95 -11.35 -10.35 11.67
N SER A 96 -11.46 -11.18 12.69
CA SER A 96 -11.88 -12.57 12.56
C SER A 96 -13.40 -12.61 12.52
N HIS A 97 -13.99 -12.93 11.37
CA HIS A 97 -15.41 -13.25 11.25
C HIS A 97 -15.60 -14.78 11.28
N PRO A 98 -16.78 -15.31 11.63
CA PRO A 98 -17.02 -16.75 11.58
C PRO A 98 -16.89 -17.28 10.15
N HIS A 99 -16.39 -18.51 10.00
CA HIS A 99 -16.34 -19.20 8.72
C HIS A 99 -17.76 -19.41 8.15
N ARG A 100 -17.94 -19.15 6.85
CA ARG A 100 -19.16 -19.50 6.12
C ARG A 100 -18.98 -20.83 5.40
N PHE A 101 -19.32 -21.92 6.09
CA PHE A 101 -19.19 -23.27 5.56
C PHE A 101 -20.36 -23.65 4.65
N GLU A 102 -20.04 -24.19 3.47
CA GLU A 102 -21.00 -24.77 2.53
C GLU A 102 -20.60 -26.20 2.16
N LYS A 103 -21.58 -27.05 1.82
CA LYS A 103 -21.31 -28.43 1.38
C LYS A 103 -20.57 -28.41 0.05
N TYR A 104 -19.43 -29.08 -0.01
CA TYR A 104 -18.58 -29.15 -1.19
C TYR A 104 -18.32 -30.61 -1.60
N ASN A 105 -18.44 -30.86 -2.91
CA ASN A 105 -18.16 -32.16 -3.50
C ASN A 105 -16.71 -32.17 -4.02
N TYR A 106 -15.84 -32.93 -3.36
CA TYR A 106 -14.44 -33.07 -3.73
C TYR A 106 -14.29 -34.14 -4.82
N THR A 107 -13.80 -33.74 -6.00
CA THR A 107 -13.50 -34.65 -7.12
C THR A 107 -12.12 -35.28 -7.02
N THR A 108 -11.25 -34.73 -6.17
CA THR A 108 -9.89 -35.21 -5.88
C THR A 108 -9.72 -35.47 -4.38
N PRO A 109 -8.84 -36.41 -3.96
CA PRO A 109 -8.58 -36.65 -2.54
C PRO A 109 -8.10 -35.35 -1.88
N SER A 110 -8.88 -34.86 -0.93
CA SER A 110 -8.60 -33.64 -0.17
C SER A 110 -8.43 -34.01 1.30
N TYR A 111 -7.78 -33.17 2.10
CA TYR A 111 -7.57 -33.43 3.53
C TYR A 111 -8.34 -32.44 4.38
N CYS A 112 -8.83 -32.91 5.53
CA CYS A 112 -9.44 -32.07 6.53
C CYS A 112 -8.37 -31.23 7.21
N ASP A 113 -8.50 -29.92 7.18
CA ASP A 113 -7.55 -28.98 7.78
C ASP A 113 -7.60 -29.00 9.32
N HIS A 114 -8.56 -29.72 9.93
CA HIS A 114 -8.68 -29.92 11.38
C HIS A 114 -8.05 -31.24 11.86
N CYS A 115 -8.44 -32.38 11.27
CA CYS A 115 -8.00 -33.71 11.73
C CYS A 115 -6.97 -34.38 10.80
N SER A 116 -6.54 -33.70 9.74
CA SER A 116 -5.57 -34.17 8.74
C SER A 116 -5.91 -35.49 8.06
N SER A 117 -7.14 -35.99 8.25
CA SER A 117 -7.65 -37.21 7.62
C SER A 117 -8.28 -36.89 6.27
N VAL A 118 -8.27 -37.87 5.37
CA VAL A 118 -8.79 -37.69 4.01
C VAL A 118 -10.29 -37.40 4.02
N LEU A 119 -10.70 -36.37 3.27
CA LEU A 119 -12.07 -36.02 2.89
C LEU A 119 -12.52 -36.83 1.65
N TRP A 120 -12.20 -38.13 1.63
CA TRP A 120 -12.51 -39.02 0.50
C TRP A 120 -13.08 -40.33 1.02
N GLY A 121 -14.13 -40.82 0.35
CA GLY A 121 -14.82 -42.05 0.73
C GLY A 121 -16.23 -42.16 0.12
N PRO A 122 -16.87 -43.34 0.25
CA PRO A 122 -18.17 -43.64 -0.37
C PRO A 122 -19.34 -42.81 0.17
N LEU A 123 -19.20 -42.18 1.35
CA LEU A 123 -20.21 -41.34 2.01
C LEU A 123 -19.92 -39.82 1.88
N LYS A 124 -19.51 -39.43 0.67
CA LYS A 124 -19.58 -38.13 -0.02
C LYS A 124 -19.89 -36.84 0.79
N THR A 125 -19.09 -35.82 0.47
CA THR A 125 -19.18 -34.38 0.80
C THR A 125 -18.55 -33.96 2.13
N GLY A 126 -17.78 -32.87 2.08
CA GLY A 126 -17.26 -32.19 3.26
C GLY A 126 -17.69 -30.72 3.23
N MET A 127 -17.25 -29.96 4.21
CA MET A 127 -17.54 -28.53 4.31
C MET A 127 -16.36 -27.72 3.80
N ARG A 128 -16.65 -26.66 3.04
CA ARG A 128 -15.65 -25.69 2.59
C ARG A 128 -16.09 -24.29 2.99
N CYS A 129 -15.20 -23.53 3.62
CA CYS A 129 -15.44 -22.11 3.88
C CYS A 129 -15.36 -21.33 2.56
N MET A 130 -16.39 -20.55 2.22
CA MET A 130 -16.41 -19.76 0.99
C MET A 130 -15.44 -18.58 1.00
N ASP A 131 -15.08 -18.08 2.19
CA ASP A 131 -14.21 -16.91 2.32
C ASP A 131 -12.72 -17.27 2.30
N CYS A 132 -12.30 -18.29 3.06
CA CYS A 132 -10.88 -18.66 3.20
C CYS A 132 -10.52 -20.02 2.58
N GLY A 133 -11.50 -20.81 2.14
CA GLY A 133 -11.26 -22.11 1.53
C GLY A 133 -10.87 -23.22 2.51
N TYR A 134 -11.01 -23.04 3.82
CA TYR A 134 -10.79 -24.07 4.85
C TYR A 134 -11.72 -25.27 4.62
N ASN A 135 -11.17 -26.49 4.65
CA ASN A 135 -11.88 -27.74 4.34
C ASN A 135 -11.96 -28.62 5.58
N CYS A 136 -13.16 -29.07 5.95
CA CYS A 136 -13.33 -29.95 7.10
C CYS A 136 -14.46 -30.97 6.90
N HIS A 137 -14.48 -32.03 7.71
CA HIS A 137 -15.62 -32.94 7.78
C HIS A 137 -16.81 -32.25 8.45
N GLU A 138 -18.03 -32.73 8.19
CA GLU A 138 -19.24 -32.24 8.87
C GLU A 138 -19.13 -32.37 10.40
N LYS A 139 -18.58 -33.48 10.89
CA LYS A 139 -18.28 -33.70 12.32
C LYS A 139 -17.18 -32.80 12.89
N CYS A 140 -16.32 -32.23 12.05
CA CYS A 140 -15.19 -31.42 12.51
C CYS A 140 -15.57 -29.93 12.64
N ILE A 141 -16.72 -29.50 12.11
CA ILE A 141 -17.17 -28.09 12.11
C ILE A 141 -17.12 -27.49 13.51
N GLU A 142 -17.64 -28.21 14.50
CA GLU A 142 -17.75 -27.73 15.88
C GLU A 142 -16.39 -27.53 16.56
N SER A 143 -15.37 -28.24 16.08
CA SER A 143 -14.00 -28.16 16.58
C SER A 143 -13.10 -27.20 15.77
N VAL A 144 -13.64 -26.53 14.74
CA VAL A 144 -12.87 -25.55 13.95
C VAL A 144 -12.75 -24.22 14.71
N PRO A 145 -11.55 -23.62 14.76
CA PRO A 145 -11.37 -22.26 15.27
C PRO A 145 -12.27 -21.25 14.54
N LYS A 146 -12.92 -20.33 15.27
CA LYS A 146 -13.87 -19.38 14.68
C LYS A 146 -13.22 -18.24 13.89
N ASN A 147 -11.90 -18.25 13.77
CA ASN A 147 -11.12 -17.20 13.13
C ASN A 147 -10.91 -17.42 11.63
N CYS A 148 -11.88 -16.99 10.82
CA CYS A 148 -11.71 -16.93 9.38
C CYS A 148 -10.81 -15.76 8.99
N THR A 149 -9.60 -16.06 8.53
CA THR A 149 -8.69 -15.08 7.91
C THR A 149 -8.94 -15.05 6.41
N ARG A 150 -9.23 -13.88 5.84
CA ARG A 150 -9.55 -13.69 4.41
C ARG A 150 -8.33 -13.83 3.50
N PHE A 151 -7.77 -15.04 3.41
CA PHE A 151 -6.74 -15.36 2.42
C PHE A 151 -7.11 -16.67 1.74
N LYS A 152 -7.52 -16.60 0.47
CA LYS A 152 -7.30 -17.72 -0.45
C LYS A 152 -5.79 -17.94 -0.53
N SER A 153 -5.23 -18.75 0.36
CA SER A 153 -3.97 -19.40 0.06
C SER A 153 -4.27 -20.46 -0.98
N VAL A 154 -3.92 -20.18 -2.23
CA VAL A 154 -3.68 -21.24 -3.20
C VAL A 154 -2.50 -22.04 -2.63
N ARG A 155 -2.80 -23.12 -1.92
CA ARG A 155 -1.83 -24.19 -1.75
C ARG A 155 -1.59 -24.76 -3.14
N GLU A 156 -0.44 -24.42 -3.71
CA GLU A 156 0.16 -24.96 -4.93
C GLU A 156 0.00 -26.49 -4.94
N SER A 157 -1.13 -26.96 -5.42
CA SER A 157 -1.36 -28.37 -5.68
C SER A 157 -0.75 -28.59 -7.04
N GLY A 158 0.50 -29.07 -7.04
CA GLY A 158 1.25 -29.38 -8.24
C GLY A 158 0.36 -30.11 -9.24
N VAL A 159 0.05 -29.43 -10.34
CA VAL A 159 -0.56 -30.02 -11.52
C VAL A 159 0.47 -31.02 -12.05
N SER A 160 0.34 -32.29 -11.65
CA SER A 160 0.94 -33.39 -12.39
C SER A 160 0.21 -33.47 -13.72
N LEU A 161 0.81 -32.85 -14.73
CA LEU A 161 0.46 -33.04 -16.13
C LEU A 161 0.77 -34.49 -16.49
N GLN A 162 -0.20 -35.38 -16.28
CA GLN A 162 -0.15 -36.72 -16.85
C GLN A 162 -0.47 -36.60 -18.35
N THR A 163 0.56 -36.66 -19.18
CA THR A 163 0.40 -37.07 -20.58
C THR A 163 0.91 -38.50 -20.69
N SER A 164 -0.04 -39.43 -20.73
CA SER A 164 0.22 -40.84 -20.95
C SER A 164 0.69 -41.09 -22.37
N THR A 165 1.69 -41.95 -22.45
CA THR A 165 2.45 -42.44 -23.60
C THR A 165 1.61 -43.08 -24.71
N LYS A 166 2.13 -43.01 -25.95
CA LYS A 166 2.23 -44.19 -26.82
C LYS A 166 3.39 -44.05 -27.81
N PRO A 167 4.34 -45.01 -27.87
CA PRO A 167 5.35 -45.08 -28.92
C PRO A 167 4.97 -46.13 -29.97
N THR A 168 5.03 -45.82 -31.27
CA THR A 168 5.33 -46.83 -32.31
C THR A 168 5.78 -46.19 -33.64
N SER A 169 6.97 -46.61 -34.07
CA SER A 169 7.54 -46.77 -35.43
C SER A 169 7.33 -45.75 -36.56
N ILE A 170 8.47 -45.18 -36.99
CA ILE A 170 9.10 -45.24 -38.34
C ILE A 170 8.16 -45.27 -39.55
N GLU A 171 8.22 -44.23 -40.40
CA GLU A 171 8.66 -44.35 -41.81
C GLU A 171 9.00 -42.99 -42.45
N THR A 172 10.11 -43.00 -43.19
CA THR A 172 10.60 -42.01 -44.14
C THR A 172 9.59 -41.70 -45.26
N THR A 173 9.52 -40.44 -45.74
CA THR A 173 9.72 -40.06 -47.16
C THR A 173 9.54 -38.56 -47.42
N SER A 174 10.13 -38.17 -48.55
CA SER A 174 10.44 -36.88 -49.17
C SER A 174 9.29 -36.01 -49.73
N VAL A 175 9.69 -34.80 -50.18
CA VAL A 175 9.07 -33.82 -51.12
C VAL A 175 7.82 -33.08 -50.63
N GLY A 176 7.55 -31.79 -50.87
CA GLY A 176 8.09 -30.77 -51.77
C GLY A 176 6.91 -29.90 -52.29
N SER A 177 7.15 -28.59 -52.45
CA SER A 177 6.38 -27.63 -53.26
C SER A 177 5.12 -26.97 -52.67
N GLY A 178 5.08 -25.65 -52.84
CA GLY A 178 4.00 -24.72 -52.54
C GLY A 178 4.53 -23.31 -52.50
#